data_AF-A0A1V5XTD7-F1
#
_entry.id   AF-A0A1V5XTD7-F1
#
_cell.length_a   1.000
_cell.length_b   1.000
_cell.length_c   1.000
_cell.angle_alpha   90.00
_cell.angle_beta   90.00
_cell.angle_gamma   90.00
#
_symmetry.space_group_name_H-M   'P 1'
#
loop_
_entity.id
_entity.type
_entity.pdbx_description
1 polymer ?
#
loop_
_entity_poly.entity_id
_entity_poly.type
_entity_poly.pdbx_seq_one_letter_code
_entity_poly.pdbx_strand_id
1 'polypeptide(L)'
;MNVSTKELQEQLVVDLKNWQKAEGAAANQMEKLSKATNHELIKLVADVIHADSLRHAKVQQMVVDSIEKGAHALSPDDLAKVWDIIEEHIKTEQHMVANVRKALDSLQGRKMLVQQYLLEYLLFDEQKHDHLLEKLEGIKKGMYPDG
;
A
#
# COMPACT_ATOMS: atom_id res chain seq x y z
N MET A 1 13.26 33.98 1.66
CA MET A 1 12.87 33.76 3.07
C MET A 1 12.86 32.26 3.30
N ASN A 2 13.53 31.76 4.35
CA ASN A 2 13.47 30.34 4.69
C ASN A 2 12.12 30.07 5.35
N VAL A 3 11.34 29.15 4.77
CA VAL A 3 10.06 28.70 5.33
C VAL A 3 10.34 27.97 6.64
N SER A 4 9.59 28.28 7.69
CA SER A 4 9.71 27.58 8.98
C SER A 4 9.13 26.16 8.91
N THR A 5 9.57 25.27 9.80
CA THR A 5 9.01 23.91 9.91
C THR A 5 7.49 23.93 10.11
N LYS A 6 6.99 24.90 10.87
CA LYS A 6 5.55 25.07 11.12
C LYS A 6 4.81 25.40 9.83
N GLU A 7 5.29 26.38 9.05
CA GLU A 7 4.68 26.75 7.77
C GLU A 7 4.71 25.59 6.77
N LEU A 8 5.79 24.80 6.76
CA LEU A 8 5.87 23.58 5.93
C LEU A 8 4.83 22.52 6.35
N GLN A 9 4.66 22.29 7.66
CA GLN A 9 3.68 21.36 8.19
C GLN A 9 2.24 21.78 7.88
N GLU A 10 1.94 23.07 8.03
CA GLU A 10 0.63 23.64 7.68
C GLU A 10 0.31 23.45 6.19
N GLN A 11 1.28 23.74 5.32
CA GLN A 11 1.11 23.53 3.88
C GLN A 11 0.94 22.05 3.53
N LEU A 12 1.75 21.16 4.12
CA LEU A 12 1.65 19.72 3.89
C LEU A 12 0.27 19.17 4.27
N VAL A 13 -0.30 19.62 5.39
CA VAL A 13 -1.67 19.24 5.80
C VAL A 13 -2.70 19.69 4.77
N VAL A 14 -2.58 20.92 4.24
CA VAL A 14 -3.48 21.43 3.20
C VAL A 14 -3.38 20.57 1.94
N ASP A 15 -2.17 20.25 1.51
CA ASP A 15 -1.92 19.47 0.29
C ASP A 15 -2.47 18.04 0.43
N LEU A 16 -2.23 17.38 1.57
CA LEU A 16 -2.75 16.04 1.85
C LEU A 16 -4.28 16.02 1.90
N LYS A 17 -4.92 17.00 2.53
CA LYS A 17 -6.39 17.10 2.56
C LYS A 17 -6.99 17.33 1.17
N ASN A 18 -6.29 18.04 0.29
CA ASN A 18 -6.71 18.20 -1.09
C ASN A 18 -6.50 16.92 -1.90
N TRP A 19 -5.39 16.20 -1.69
CA TRP A 19 -5.16 14.90 -2.32
C TRP A 19 -6.21 13.86 -1.87
N GLN A 20 -6.60 13.83 -0.59
CA GLN A 20 -7.69 12.96 -0.11
C GLN A 20 -9.01 13.16 -0.85
N LYS A 21 -9.34 14.41 -1.23
CA LYS A 21 -10.53 14.69 -2.07
C LYS A 21 -10.39 14.06 -3.46
N ALA A 22 -9.18 14.10 -4.04
CA ALA A 22 -8.90 13.44 -5.31
C ALA A 22 -8.99 11.91 -5.18
N GLU A 23 -8.50 11.31 -4.09
CA GLU A 23 -8.67 9.87 -3.82
C GLU A 23 -10.14 9.49 -3.69
N GLY A 24 -10.96 10.29 -2.99
CA GLY A 24 -12.40 10.07 -2.91
C GLY A 24 -13.09 10.18 -4.28
N ALA A 25 -12.68 11.13 -5.12
CA ALA A 25 -13.19 11.24 -6.48
C ALA A 25 -12.78 10.04 -7.35
N ALA A 26 -11.54 9.58 -7.25
CA ALA A 26 -11.03 8.41 -7.97
C ALA A 26 -11.77 7.13 -7.57
N ALA A 27 -11.98 6.90 -6.27
CA ALA A 27 -12.79 5.78 -5.76
C ALA A 27 -14.21 5.82 -6.37
N ASN A 28 -14.90 6.96 -6.28
CA ASN A 28 -16.24 7.10 -6.86
C ASN A 28 -16.28 6.89 -8.38
N GLN A 29 -15.23 7.27 -9.12
CA GLN A 29 -15.13 7.02 -10.55
C GLN A 29 -15.02 5.52 -10.84
N MET A 30 -14.21 4.80 -10.07
CA MET A 30 -14.06 3.35 -10.23
C MET A 30 -15.33 2.59 -9.85
N GLU A 31 -16.05 3.03 -8.81
CA GLU A 31 -17.35 2.46 -8.47
C GLU A 31 -18.36 2.63 -9.63
N LYS A 32 -18.37 3.80 -10.27
CA LYS A 32 -19.21 4.03 -11.47
C LYS A 32 -18.78 3.14 -12.64
N LEU A 33 -17.48 2.96 -12.86
CA LEU A 33 -16.96 2.07 -13.90
C LEU A 33 -17.41 0.62 -13.67
N SER A 34 -17.25 0.12 -12.44
CA SER A 34 -17.65 -1.22 -12.04
C SER A 34 -19.15 -1.46 -12.26
N LYS A 35 -20.00 -0.45 -11.97
CA LYS A 35 -21.45 -0.48 -12.22
C LYS A 35 -21.85 -0.36 -13.70
N ALA A 36 -21.02 0.27 -14.53
CA ALA A 36 -21.32 0.54 -15.93
C ALA A 36 -21.04 -0.64 -16.87
N THR A 37 -20.45 -1.73 -16.37
CA THR A 37 -20.05 -2.88 -17.18
C THR A 37 -20.43 -4.20 -16.52
N ASN A 38 -20.70 -5.22 -17.34
CA ASN A 38 -20.85 -6.61 -16.88
C ASN A 38 -19.57 -7.43 -17.14
N HIS A 39 -18.51 -6.83 -17.67
CA HIS A 39 -17.28 -7.54 -17.98
C HIS A 39 -16.41 -7.72 -16.73
N GLU A 40 -16.24 -8.97 -16.28
CA GLU A 40 -15.61 -9.31 -15.01
C GLU A 40 -14.16 -8.80 -14.87
N LEU A 41 -13.35 -8.85 -15.93
CA LEU A 41 -11.99 -8.26 -15.89
C LEU A 41 -12.00 -6.76 -15.61
N ILE A 42 -12.95 -6.01 -16.21
CA ILE A 42 -13.03 -4.55 -16.03
C ILE A 42 -13.49 -4.22 -14.62
N LYS A 43 -14.44 -5.00 -14.08
CA LYS A 43 -14.87 -4.88 -12.68
C LYS A 43 -13.73 -5.12 -11.72
N LEU A 44 -12.97 -6.20 -11.90
CA LEU A 44 -11.81 -6.51 -11.05
C LEU A 44 -10.81 -5.35 -11.02
N VAL A 45 -10.45 -4.80 -12.17
CA VAL A 45 -9.53 -3.65 -12.26
C VAL A 45 -10.10 -2.42 -11.55
N ALA A 46 -11.39 -2.13 -11.75
CA ALA A 46 -12.05 -1.02 -11.07
C ALA A 46 -12.06 -1.22 -9.54
N ASP A 47 -12.37 -2.43 -9.07
CA ASP A 47 -12.49 -2.74 -7.65
C ASP A 47 -11.14 -2.65 -6.94
N VAL A 48 -10.05 -3.11 -7.59
CA VAL A 48 -8.68 -2.96 -7.08
C VAL A 48 -8.31 -1.49 -6.91
N ILE A 49 -8.49 -0.68 -7.96
CA ILE A 49 -8.14 0.75 -7.92
C ILE A 49 -9.01 1.50 -6.91
N HIS A 50 -10.30 1.16 -6.83
CA HIS A 50 -11.20 1.70 -5.81
C HIS A 50 -10.67 1.44 -4.39
N ALA A 51 -10.30 0.19 -4.09
CA ALA A 51 -9.78 -0.18 -2.78
C ALA A 51 -8.46 0.54 -2.45
N ASP A 52 -7.58 0.70 -3.43
CA ASP A 52 -6.32 1.41 -3.26
C ASP A 52 -6.51 2.90 -2.99
N SER A 53 -7.41 3.57 -3.69
CA SER A 53 -7.72 4.98 -3.40
C SER A 53 -8.24 5.18 -1.97
N LEU A 54 -9.09 4.27 -1.47
CA LEU A 54 -9.53 4.31 -0.08
C LEU A 54 -8.39 4.06 0.91
N ARG A 55 -7.44 3.19 0.57
CA ARG A 55 -6.25 2.93 1.39
C ARG A 55 -5.31 4.13 1.40
N HIS A 56 -5.06 4.77 0.25
CA HIS A 56 -4.23 5.97 0.15
C HIS A 56 -4.80 7.12 0.98
N ALA A 57 -6.11 7.35 0.93
CA ALA A 57 -6.76 8.37 1.74
C ALA A 57 -6.55 8.15 3.26
N LYS A 58 -6.51 6.88 3.70
CA LYS A 58 -6.19 6.51 5.09
C LYS A 58 -4.73 6.77 5.44
N VAL A 59 -3.79 6.43 4.55
CA VAL A 59 -2.36 6.72 4.74
C VAL A 59 -2.14 8.23 4.84
N GLN A 60 -2.74 9.02 3.96
CA GLN A 60 -2.70 10.49 4.01
C GLN A 60 -3.27 11.02 5.33
N GLN A 61 -4.38 10.43 5.81
CA GLN A 61 -4.96 10.82 7.10
C GLN A 61 -4.02 10.53 8.26
N MET A 62 -3.30 9.41 8.25
CA MET A 62 -2.32 9.08 9.29
C MET A 62 -1.20 10.13 9.35
N VAL A 63 -0.74 10.62 8.19
CA VAL A 63 0.26 11.70 8.13
C VAL A 63 -0.31 13.01 8.67
N VAL A 64 -1.53 13.39 8.26
CA VAL A 64 -2.23 14.57 8.79
C VAL A 64 -2.38 14.50 10.31
N ASP A 65 -2.83 13.35 10.82
CA ASP A 65 -3.05 13.14 12.25
C ASP A 65 -1.73 13.22 13.03
N SER A 66 -0.62 12.72 12.47
CA SER A 66 0.69 12.83 13.10
C SER A 66 1.17 14.29 13.30
N ILE A 67 0.67 15.23 12.48
CA ILE A 67 0.98 16.65 12.55
C ILE A 67 -0.04 17.38 13.43
N GLU A 68 -1.34 17.17 13.22
CA GLU A 68 -2.41 17.93 13.89
C GLU A 68 -2.69 17.43 15.31
N LYS A 69 -2.53 16.13 15.56
CA LYS A 69 -2.85 15.46 16.84
C LYS A 69 -1.60 14.99 17.58
N GLY A 70 -0.43 15.09 16.94
CA GLY A 70 0.84 14.56 17.42
C GLY A 70 1.07 13.12 16.97
N ALA A 71 2.34 12.71 16.95
CA ALA A 71 2.73 11.37 16.52
C ALA A 71 2.11 10.30 17.42
N HIS A 72 1.47 9.30 16.81
CA HIS A 72 1.12 8.07 17.51
C HIS A 72 2.42 7.38 17.94
N ALA A 73 2.71 7.39 19.24
CA ALA A 73 3.90 6.75 19.77
C ALA A 73 3.81 5.24 19.50
N LEU A 74 4.73 4.73 18.68
CA LEU A 74 4.95 3.30 18.50
C LEU A 74 6.04 2.87 19.49
N SER A 75 5.69 2.04 20.48
CA SER A 75 6.68 1.54 21.43
C SER A 75 7.35 0.26 20.91
N PRO A 76 8.57 -0.07 21.39
CA PRO A 76 9.21 -1.35 21.08
C PRO A 76 8.33 -2.55 21.47
N ASP A 77 7.57 -2.45 22.57
CA ASP A 77 6.64 -3.47 23.04
C ASP A 77 5.45 -3.66 22.09
N ASP A 78 4.95 -2.59 21.48
CA ASP A 78 3.85 -2.69 20.50
C ASP A 78 4.29 -3.46 19.25
N LEU A 79 5.52 -3.22 18.78
CA LEU A 79 6.10 -3.99 17.68
C LEU A 79 6.42 -5.42 18.09
N ALA A 80 6.99 -5.65 19.28
CA ALA A 80 7.36 -6.97 19.74
C ALA A 80 6.16 -7.94 19.79
N LYS A 81 4.98 -7.45 20.21
CA LYS A 81 3.74 -8.26 20.30
C LYS A 81 3.26 -8.81 18.96
N VAL A 82 3.60 -8.17 17.85
CA VAL A 82 3.12 -8.54 16.50
C VAL A 82 4.23 -9.05 15.59
N TRP A 83 5.49 -8.99 16.04
CA TRP A 83 6.64 -9.26 15.19
C TRP A 83 6.67 -10.69 14.66
N ASP A 84 6.37 -11.68 15.49
CA ASP A 84 6.34 -13.09 15.08
C ASP A 84 5.32 -13.32 13.96
N ILE A 85 4.16 -12.65 14.02
CA ILE A 85 3.12 -12.70 12.98
C ILE A 85 3.62 -12.07 11.68
N ILE A 86 4.35 -10.95 11.77
CA ILE A 86 4.96 -10.29 10.61
C ILE A 86 5.99 -11.19 9.94
N GLU A 87 6.85 -11.85 10.73
CA GLU A 87 7.85 -12.79 10.19
C GLU A 87 7.20 -14.01 9.52
N GLU A 88 6.12 -14.54 10.09
CA GLU A 88 5.33 -15.60 9.47
C GLU A 88 4.67 -15.14 8.15
N HIS A 89 4.20 -13.88 8.11
CA HIS A 89 3.64 -13.30 6.90
C HIS A 89 4.68 -13.14 5.79
N ILE A 90 5.88 -12.62 6.11
CA ILE A 90 6.98 -12.47 5.14
C ILE A 90 7.34 -13.83 4.50
N LYS A 91 7.41 -14.91 5.31
CA LYS A 91 7.64 -16.27 4.78
C LYS A 91 6.51 -16.71 3.83
N THR A 92 5.27 -16.37 4.16
CA THR A 92 4.12 -16.64 3.30
C THR A 92 4.21 -15.88 1.99
N GLU A 93 4.55 -14.59 2.02
CA GLU A 93 4.73 -13.75 0.83
C GLU A 93 5.84 -14.26 -0.09
N GLN A 94 6.97 -14.72 0.47
CA GLN A 94 8.03 -15.36 -0.32
C GLN A 94 7.53 -16.58 -1.10
N HIS A 95 6.67 -17.40 -0.49
CA HIS A 95 6.03 -18.52 -1.18
C HIS A 95 5.05 -18.04 -2.27
N MET A 96 4.28 -16.99 -2.02
CA MET A 96 3.36 -16.41 -3.01
C MET A 96 4.13 -15.86 -4.22
N VAL A 97 5.20 -15.08 -4.01
CA VAL A 97 6.09 -14.58 -5.07
C VAL A 97 6.67 -15.72 -5.90
N ALA A 98 7.17 -16.78 -5.26
CA ALA A 98 7.72 -17.94 -5.96
C ALA A 98 6.66 -18.63 -6.84
N ASN A 99 5.42 -18.76 -6.33
CA ASN A 99 4.31 -19.34 -7.06
C ASN A 99 3.93 -18.51 -8.29
N VAL A 100 3.84 -17.18 -8.13
CA VAL A 100 3.48 -16.27 -9.23
C VAL A 100 4.57 -16.27 -10.30
N ARG A 101 5.86 -16.23 -9.92
CA ARG A 101 6.98 -16.32 -10.87
C ARG A 101 6.98 -17.62 -11.65
N LYS A 102 6.80 -18.75 -10.97
CA LYS A 102 6.68 -20.07 -11.63
C LYS A 102 5.50 -20.10 -12.61
N ALA A 103 4.37 -19.50 -12.23
CA ALA A 103 3.22 -19.40 -13.12
C ALA A 103 3.55 -18.57 -14.37
N LEU A 104 4.14 -17.38 -14.21
CA LEU A 104 4.56 -16.52 -15.32
C LEU A 104 5.55 -17.21 -16.26
N ASP A 105 6.54 -17.92 -15.72
CA ASP A 105 7.52 -18.68 -16.52
C ASP A 105 6.84 -19.75 -17.38
N SER A 106 5.82 -20.43 -16.85
CA SER A 106 5.04 -21.42 -17.61
C SER A 106 4.23 -20.83 -18.76
N LEU A 107 3.97 -19.52 -18.72
CA LEU A 107 3.24 -18.78 -19.76
C LEU A 107 4.16 -18.19 -20.84
N GLN A 108 5.49 -18.32 -20.73
CA GLN A 108 6.41 -17.83 -21.75
C GLN A 108 6.14 -18.46 -23.13
N GLY A 109 6.10 -17.63 -24.17
CA GLY A 109 5.77 -18.05 -25.53
C GLY A 109 4.28 -18.42 -25.76
N ARG A 110 3.41 -18.24 -24.75
CA ARG A 110 1.96 -18.46 -24.87
C ARG A 110 1.22 -17.14 -25.09
N LYS A 111 0.07 -17.20 -25.80
CA LYS A 111 -0.83 -16.05 -26.02
C LYS A 111 -1.88 -15.93 -24.91
N MET A 112 -1.44 -15.93 -23.64
CA MET A 112 -2.30 -15.88 -22.45
C MET A 112 -2.24 -14.51 -21.78
N LEU A 113 -2.55 -13.45 -22.54
CA LEU A 113 -2.28 -12.07 -22.16
C LEU A 113 -3.03 -11.61 -20.91
N VAL A 114 -4.30 -12.00 -20.75
CA VAL A 114 -5.10 -11.63 -19.56
C VAL A 114 -4.53 -12.29 -18.30
N GLN A 115 -4.14 -13.56 -18.38
CA GLN A 115 -3.57 -14.28 -17.25
C GLN A 115 -2.19 -13.73 -16.89
N GLN A 116 -1.35 -13.42 -17.89
CA GLN A 116 -0.05 -12.76 -17.67
C GLN A 116 -0.25 -11.43 -16.95
N TYR A 117 -1.14 -10.57 -17.45
CA TYR A 117 -1.46 -9.28 -16.83
C TYR A 117 -1.89 -9.42 -15.36
N LEU A 118 -2.82 -10.34 -15.05
CA LEU A 118 -3.30 -10.51 -13.68
C LEU A 118 -2.22 -11.09 -12.75
N LEU A 119 -1.38 -11.99 -13.25
CA LEU A 119 -0.26 -12.54 -12.48
C LEU A 119 0.84 -11.49 -12.24
N GLU A 120 1.12 -10.64 -13.22
CA GLU A 120 2.05 -9.51 -13.05
C GLU A 120 1.53 -8.50 -12.03
N TYR A 121 0.24 -8.22 -12.03
CA TYR A 121 -0.41 -7.40 -11.00
C TYR A 121 -0.22 -8.02 -9.59
N LEU A 122 -0.49 -9.31 -9.43
CA LEU A 122 -0.25 -9.99 -8.14
C LEU A 122 1.21 -9.92 -7.72
N LEU A 123 2.15 -10.15 -8.64
CA LEU A 123 3.58 -10.05 -8.34
C LEU A 123 3.96 -8.65 -7.83
N PHE A 124 3.42 -7.61 -8.47
CA PHE A 124 3.66 -6.22 -8.05
C PHE A 124 3.13 -5.95 -6.65
N ASP A 125 1.95 -6.47 -6.30
CA ASP A 125 1.37 -6.29 -4.98
C ASP A 125 2.18 -7.00 -3.89
N GLU A 126 2.65 -8.22 -4.13
CA GLU A 126 3.51 -8.90 -3.13
C GLU A 126 4.87 -8.19 -2.95
N GLN A 127 5.44 -7.64 -4.03
CA GLN A 127 6.67 -6.84 -3.93
C GLN A 127 6.46 -5.54 -3.15
N LYS A 128 5.28 -4.92 -3.30
CA LYS A 128 4.88 -3.75 -2.52
C LYS A 128 4.78 -4.08 -1.03
N HIS A 129 4.22 -5.24 -0.68
CA HIS A 129 4.10 -5.66 0.72
C HIS A 129 5.47 -5.95 1.35
N ASP A 130 6.32 -6.70 0.66
CA ASP A 130 7.70 -6.99 1.10
C ASP A 130 8.46 -5.69 1.42
N HIS A 131 8.34 -4.68 0.54
CA HIS A 131 8.95 -3.37 0.77
C HIS A 131 8.37 -2.64 1.99
N LEU A 132 7.06 -2.69 2.21
CA LEU A 132 6.42 -2.06 3.37
C LEU A 132 6.91 -2.69 4.68
N LEU A 133 7.03 -4.02 4.71
CA LEU A 133 7.47 -4.76 5.90
C LEU A 133 8.98 -4.59 6.16
N GLU A 134 9.80 -4.50 5.12
CA GLU A 134 11.22 -4.14 5.23
C GLU A 134 11.40 -2.76 5.90
N LYS A 135 10.59 -1.76 5.51
CA LYS A 135 10.62 -0.44 6.16
C LYS A 135 10.18 -0.49 7.61
N LEU A 136 9.19 -1.32 7.94
CA LEU A 136 8.75 -1.53 9.32
C LEU A 136 9.84 -2.22 10.16
N GLU A 137 10.58 -3.17 9.59
CA GLU A 137 11.76 -3.77 10.22
C GLU A 137 12.85 -2.72 10.49
N GLY A 138 13.10 -1.82 9.54
CA GLY A 138 14.04 -0.71 9.72
C GLY A 138 13.67 0.19 10.89
N ILE A 139 12.37 0.48 11.07
CA ILE A 139 11.87 1.23 12.23
C ILE A 139 12.12 0.46 13.52
N LYS A 140 11.82 -0.85 13.55
CA LYS A 140 12.10 -1.71 14.71
C LYS A 140 13.58 -1.66 15.10
N LYS A 141 14.50 -1.86 14.14
CA LYS A 141 15.95 -1.83 14.39
C LYS A 141 16.40 -0.49 14.97
N GLY A 142 15.89 0.62 14.44
CA GLY A 142 16.19 1.97 14.95
C GLY A 142 15.66 2.26 16.36
N MET A 143 14.72 1.47 16.88
CA MET A 143 14.18 1.60 18.24
C MET A 143 15.02 0.91 19.32
N TYR A 144 15.95 0.03 18.94
CA TYR A 144 16.85 -0.67 19.87
C TYR A 144 18.29 -0.15 19.67
N PRO A 145 18.84 0.71 20.56
CA PRO A 145 20.14 1.34 20.37
C PRO A 145 21.36 0.40 20.38
N ASP A 146 21.20 -0.85 20.83
CA ASP A 146 22.27 -1.86 20.93
C ASP A 146 22.11 -3.03 19.93
N GLY A 147 21.37 -2.82 18.84
CA GLY A 147 21.18 -3.79 17.74
C GLY A 147 22.01 -3.47 16.49
#